data_AF-A0A2E2U8Y0-F1
#
_entry.id   AF-A0A2E2U8Y0-F1
#
_cell.length_a   1.000
_cell.length_b   1.000
_cell.length_c   1.000
_cell.angle_alpha   90.00
_cell.angle_beta   90.00
_cell.angle_gamma   90.00
#
_symmetry.space_group_name_H-M   'P 1'
#
loop_
_entity.id
_entity.type
_entity.pdbx_description
1 polymer ?
#
loop_
_entity_poly.entity_id
_entity_poly.type
_entity_poly.pdbx_seq_one_letter_code
_entity_poly.pdbx_strand_id
1 'polypeptide(L)'
;MQMSDLQIVVIENLKDQWSNTMVRDLFIQLLGIKFEGYGNVYGRHVISADKADYFGTHLIVCEKNTNRPILGYKSVTNSQCEEYSMSFPVTTLVARNAELKCQIELENIISKHRAKEETYSYDYSWAQDPHFMKNRSLEDKIQLQDITMMLGVSHHRDYNIQGMITCGAVKVKTDLFFEKMGLRHVSRTSLFSQAELNDHLSHLFHTEKFSTYAEEQAFKYRELWENRIEFRGENVERKLEKLKTA
;
A
#
# COMPACT_ATOMS: atom_id res chain seq x y z
N MET A 1 -19.22 0.63 11.42
CA MET A 1 -18.40 1.83 11.16
C MET A 1 -19.10 2.59 10.05
N GLN A 2 -19.37 3.88 10.21
CA GLN A 2 -19.98 4.65 9.12
C GLN A 2 -18.89 5.18 8.20
N MET A 3 -19.13 5.19 6.89
CA MET A 3 -18.17 5.75 5.93
C MET A 3 -17.85 7.22 6.22
N SER A 4 -18.82 7.96 6.77
CA SER A 4 -18.66 9.36 7.19
C SER A 4 -17.60 9.56 8.28
N ASP A 5 -17.21 8.49 8.98
CA ASP A 5 -16.24 8.52 10.07
C ASP A 5 -14.80 8.32 9.58
N LEU A 6 -14.59 8.13 8.28
CA LEU A 6 -13.30 7.84 7.68
C LEU A 6 -12.79 9.00 6.82
N GLN A 7 -11.48 9.12 6.75
CA GLN A 7 -10.76 10.06 5.89
C GLN A 7 -9.60 9.34 5.21
N ILE A 8 -9.47 9.49 3.89
CA ILE A 8 -8.27 9.05 3.17
C ILE A 8 -7.25 10.18 3.18
N VAL A 9 -6.02 9.83 3.51
CA VAL A 9 -4.86 10.71 3.40
C VAL A 9 -3.83 10.06 2.49
N VAL A 10 -3.36 10.81 1.49
CA VAL A 10 -2.29 10.40 0.58
C VAL A 10 -1.10 11.32 0.81
N ILE A 11 0.06 10.75 1.11
CA ILE A 11 1.33 11.47 1.27
C ILE A 11 2.28 10.99 0.18
N GLU A 12 2.56 11.84 -0.80
CA GLU A 12 3.61 11.59 -1.78
C GLU A 12 4.92 12.15 -1.29
N ASN A 13 6.00 11.38 -1.43
CA ASN A 13 7.36 11.83 -1.17
C ASN A 13 7.49 12.53 0.19
N LEU A 14 7.40 11.72 1.25
CA LEU A 14 7.45 12.16 2.65
C LEU A 14 8.59 13.15 2.94
N LYS A 15 9.74 12.98 2.30
CA LYS A 15 10.90 13.86 2.45
C LYS A 15 10.53 15.32 2.15
N ASP A 16 9.76 15.57 1.10
CA ASP A 16 9.38 16.92 0.70
C ASP A 16 8.25 17.49 1.56
N GLN A 17 7.49 16.62 2.21
CA GLN A 17 6.38 16.97 3.10
C GLN A 17 6.80 17.07 4.58
N TRP A 18 8.07 16.83 4.91
CA TRP A 18 8.53 16.66 6.29
C TRP A 18 8.39 17.91 7.17
N SER A 19 8.37 19.10 6.57
CA SER A 19 8.15 20.37 7.26
C SER A 19 6.71 20.53 7.75
N ASN A 20 5.74 19.80 7.16
CA ASN A 20 4.36 19.83 7.57
C ASN A 20 4.15 19.00 8.84
N THR A 21 3.76 19.66 9.94
CA THR A 21 3.59 19.00 11.25
C THR A 21 2.52 17.91 11.22
N MET A 22 1.41 18.13 10.48
CA MET A 22 0.35 17.12 10.35
C MET A 22 0.87 15.86 9.64
N VAL A 23 1.67 16.03 8.58
CA VAL A 23 2.26 14.88 7.86
C VAL A 23 3.21 14.11 8.75
N ARG A 24 4.09 14.81 9.47
CA ARG A 24 5.04 14.19 10.39
C ARG A 24 4.32 13.42 11.50
N ASP A 25 3.33 14.03 12.13
CA ASP A 25 2.57 13.40 13.22
C ASP A 25 1.78 12.19 12.72
N LEU A 26 1.19 12.28 11.52
CA LEU A 26 0.47 11.17 10.91
C LEU A 26 1.41 10.01 10.55
N PHE A 27 2.58 10.31 10.00
CA PHE A 27 3.57 9.28 9.65
C PHE A 27 4.14 8.59 10.88
N ILE A 28 4.41 9.33 11.97
CA ILE A 28 4.84 8.73 13.25
C ILE A 28 3.78 7.77 13.79
N GLN A 29 2.50 8.14 13.73
CA GLN A 29 1.41 7.25 14.14
C GLN A 29 1.31 6.02 13.24
N LEU A 30 1.47 6.19 11.91
CA LEU A 30 1.51 5.08 10.97
C LEU A 30 2.65 4.11 11.27
N LEU A 31 3.85 4.61 11.59
CA LEU A 31 4.98 3.76 12.02
C LEU A 31 4.64 2.97 13.30
N GLY A 32 3.97 3.59 14.26
CA GLY A 32 3.46 2.90 15.45
C GLY A 32 2.58 1.70 15.10
N ILE A 33 1.63 1.90 14.19
CA ILE A 33 0.75 0.83 13.69
C ILE A 33 1.55 -0.27 12.96
N LYS A 34 2.55 0.10 12.15
CA LYS A 34 3.41 -0.87 11.48
C LYS A 34 4.19 -1.72 12.49
N PHE A 35 4.79 -1.11 13.52
CA PHE A 35 5.53 -1.83 14.54
C PHE A 35 4.64 -2.77 15.35
N GLU A 36 3.47 -2.31 15.79
CA GLU A 36 2.54 -3.15 16.55
C GLU A 36 1.92 -4.24 15.68
N GLY A 37 1.45 -3.90 14.48
CA GLY A 37 0.83 -4.83 13.54
C GLY A 37 1.78 -5.95 13.12
N TYR A 38 2.95 -5.60 12.58
CA TYR A 38 3.94 -6.60 12.19
C TYR A 38 4.53 -7.32 13.40
N GLY A 39 4.77 -6.62 14.52
CA GLY A 39 5.29 -7.22 15.75
C GLY A 39 4.37 -8.29 16.33
N ASN A 40 3.05 -8.05 16.32
CA ASN A 40 2.04 -9.00 16.79
C ASN A 40 1.88 -10.21 15.87
N VAL A 41 2.03 -10.02 14.56
CA VAL A 41 1.83 -11.09 13.57
C VAL A 41 3.10 -11.90 13.35
N TYR A 42 4.23 -11.26 13.09
CA TYR A 42 5.46 -11.89 12.63
C TYR A 42 6.56 -11.94 13.70
N GLY A 43 6.44 -11.16 14.78
CA GLY A 43 7.36 -11.14 15.92
C GLY A 43 8.07 -9.79 16.11
N ARG A 44 8.55 -9.54 17.33
CA ARG A 44 9.07 -8.22 17.77
C ARG A 44 10.31 -7.72 17.04
N HIS A 45 10.99 -8.56 16.27
CA HIS A 45 12.19 -8.20 15.51
C HIS A 45 11.90 -7.82 14.05
N VAL A 46 10.63 -7.82 13.64
CA VAL A 46 10.22 -7.44 12.29
C VAL A 46 10.01 -5.93 12.20
N ILE A 47 10.67 -5.31 11.22
CA ILE A 47 10.58 -3.87 10.94
C ILE A 47 9.98 -3.71 9.54
N SER A 48 8.79 -3.12 9.45
CA SER A 48 8.16 -2.79 8.17
C SER A 48 8.44 -1.33 7.78
N ALA A 49 9.72 -1.00 7.62
CA ALA A 49 10.17 0.32 7.19
C ALA A 49 11.49 0.21 6.42
N ASP A 50 11.63 1.01 5.37
CA ASP A 50 12.82 1.09 4.53
C ASP A 50 12.97 2.49 3.92
N LYS A 51 13.95 2.66 3.03
CA LYS A 51 14.26 3.94 2.39
C LYS A 51 13.11 4.48 1.53
N ALA A 52 12.27 3.62 0.98
CA ALA A 52 11.15 4.05 0.16
C ALA A 52 9.99 4.64 0.96
N ASP A 53 10.00 4.53 2.29
CA ASP A 53 9.08 5.33 3.12
C ASP A 53 9.33 6.84 2.96
N TYR A 54 10.51 7.27 2.49
CA TYR A 54 10.82 8.70 2.32
C TYR A 54 10.42 9.28 0.96
N PHE A 55 10.32 8.45 -0.08
CA PHE A 55 10.07 8.92 -1.45
C PHE A 55 8.85 8.29 -2.13
N GLY A 56 8.32 7.18 -1.60
CA GLY A 56 7.11 6.56 -2.11
C GLY A 56 5.83 7.31 -1.74
N THR A 57 4.71 6.75 -2.17
CA THR A 57 3.37 7.27 -1.90
C THR A 57 2.70 6.45 -0.79
N HIS A 58 2.39 7.07 0.34
CA HIS A 58 1.66 6.44 1.44
C HIS A 58 0.16 6.64 1.28
N LEU A 59 -0.59 5.55 1.33
CA LEU A 59 -2.05 5.54 1.27
C LEU A 59 -2.59 5.15 2.64
N ILE A 60 -3.29 6.08 3.28
CA ILE A 60 -3.65 5.98 4.69
C ILE A 60 -5.15 6.16 4.86
N VAL A 61 -5.79 5.26 5.61
CA VAL A 61 -7.16 5.44 6.10
C VAL A 61 -7.08 5.90 7.54
N CYS A 62 -7.74 7.01 7.85
CA CYS A 62 -7.79 7.61 9.18
C CYS A 62 -9.22 7.66 9.72
N GLU A 63 -9.35 7.70 11.05
CA GLU A 63 -10.55 8.19 11.72
C GLU A 63 -10.68 9.70 11.47
N LYS A 64 -11.79 10.15 10.89
CA LYS A 64 -11.98 11.53 10.43
C LYS A 64 -11.85 12.58 11.53
N ASN A 65 -12.34 12.28 12.73
CA ASN A 65 -12.38 13.24 13.85
C ASN A 65 -11.03 13.41 14.56
N THR A 66 -10.18 12.39 14.53
CA THR A 66 -8.92 12.36 15.28
C THR A 66 -7.70 12.41 14.36
N ASN A 67 -7.89 12.19 13.05
CA ASN A 67 -6.83 11.90 12.08
C ASN A 67 -5.91 10.74 12.50
N ARG A 68 -6.39 9.85 13.38
CA ARG A 68 -5.65 8.66 13.78
C ARG A 68 -5.65 7.66 12.62
N PRO A 69 -4.49 7.20 12.14
CA PRO A 69 -4.47 6.16 11.13
C PRO A 69 -5.06 4.85 11.67
N ILE A 70 -5.80 4.15 10.82
CA ILE A 70 -6.36 2.81 11.06
C ILE A 70 -5.65 1.79 10.20
N LEU A 71 -5.26 2.19 8.99
CA LEU A 71 -4.66 1.36 7.98
C LEU A 71 -3.72 2.21 7.16
N GLY A 72 -2.60 1.63 6.74
CA GLY A 72 -1.79 2.24 5.71
C GLY A 72 -0.97 1.21 4.96
N TYR A 73 -0.63 1.54 3.73
CA TYR A 73 0.39 0.86 2.94
C TYR A 73 1.12 1.92 2.10
N LYS A 74 2.22 1.51 1.46
CA LYS A 74 2.93 2.36 0.51
C LYS A 74 2.97 1.75 -0.87
N SER A 75 2.94 2.61 -1.87
CA SER A 75 3.18 2.29 -3.27
C SER A 75 4.46 3.00 -3.71
N VAL A 76 5.31 2.29 -4.43
CA VAL A 76 6.57 2.83 -4.96
C VAL A 76 6.64 2.51 -6.45
N THR A 77 6.72 3.54 -7.28
CA THR A 77 6.81 3.36 -8.73
C THR A 77 8.25 3.12 -9.19
N ASN A 78 8.40 2.58 -10.40
CA ASN A 78 9.70 2.49 -11.06
C ASN A 78 10.34 3.86 -11.29
N SER A 79 9.56 4.87 -11.68
CA SER A 79 10.04 6.24 -11.89
C SER A 79 10.57 6.88 -10.61
N GLN A 80 9.89 6.69 -9.48
CA GLN A 80 10.38 7.13 -8.16
C GLN A 80 11.70 6.45 -7.80
N CYS A 81 11.85 5.16 -8.09
CA CYS A 81 13.11 4.46 -7.84
C CYS A 81 14.24 5.01 -8.72
N GLU A 82 13.98 5.30 -9.99
CA GLU A 82 14.96 5.89 -10.91
C GLU A 82 15.39 7.30 -10.46
N GLU A 83 14.43 8.16 -10.10
CA GLU A 83 14.67 9.51 -9.59
C GLU A 83 15.60 9.50 -8.37
N TYR A 84 15.38 8.58 -7.43
CA TYR A 84 16.16 8.46 -6.20
C TYR A 84 17.39 7.56 -6.33
N SER A 85 17.70 7.05 -7.54
CA SER A 85 18.80 6.11 -7.79
C SER A 85 18.75 4.86 -6.88
N MET A 86 17.54 4.34 -6.68
CA MET A 86 17.23 3.20 -5.83
C MET A 86 16.87 1.98 -6.66
N SER A 87 17.21 0.79 -6.15
CA SER A 87 16.70 -0.46 -6.72
C SER A 87 15.20 -0.60 -6.45
N PHE A 88 14.47 -1.15 -7.42
CA PHE A 88 13.05 -1.43 -7.26
C PHE A 88 12.83 -2.47 -6.14
N PRO A 89 12.11 -2.17 -5.03
CA PRO A 89 12.22 -2.95 -3.80
C PRO A 89 11.93 -4.45 -3.96
N VAL A 90 10.94 -4.81 -4.78
CA VAL A 90 10.57 -6.22 -4.99
C VAL A 90 11.68 -7.05 -5.63
N THR A 91 12.53 -6.46 -6.48
CA THR A 91 13.64 -7.23 -7.09
C THR A 91 14.66 -7.64 -6.03
N THR A 92 14.95 -6.74 -5.09
CA THR A 92 15.86 -7.02 -3.97
C THR A 92 15.28 -8.06 -3.00
N LEU A 93 13.96 -8.02 -2.79
CA LEU A 93 13.25 -8.97 -1.93
C LEU A 93 13.30 -10.40 -2.51
N VAL A 94 12.96 -10.56 -3.78
CA VAL A 94 12.89 -11.91 -4.39
C VAL A 94 14.25 -12.52 -4.65
N ALA A 95 15.28 -11.70 -4.90
CA ALA A 95 16.64 -12.18 -5.17
C ALA A 95 17.25 -12.99 -4.01
N ARG A 96 16.78 -12.76 -2.77
CA ARG A 96 17.30 -13.45 -1.58
C ARG A 96 16.74 -14.85 -1.38
N ASN A 97 15.44 -15.04 -1.59
CA ASN A 97 14.73 -16.23 -1.11
C ASN A 97 13.76 -16.86 -2.13
N ALA A 98 13.44 -16.21 -3.24
CA ALA A 98 12.55 -16.78 -4.25
C ALA A 98 13.31 -17.73 -5.18
N GLU A 99 12.61 -18.73 -5.71
CA GLU A 99 13.18 -19.61 -6.74
C GLU A 99 13.58 -18.82 -8.00
N LEU A 100 14.67 -19.23 -8.67
CA LEU A 100 15.18 -18.58 -9.88
C LEU A 100 14.10 -18.39 -10.95
N LYS A 101 13.19 -19.37 -11.09
CA LYS A 101 12.08 -19.26 -12.04
C LYS A 101 11.14 -18.09 -11.72
N CYS A 102 10.84 -17.86 -10.44
CA CYS A 102 10.03 -16.72 -10.02
C CYS A 102 10.73 -15.39 -10.31
N GLN A 103 12.04 -15.33 -10.07
CA GLN A 103 12.86 -14.15 -10.36
C GLN A 103 12.86 -13.80 -11.86
N ILE A 104 13.03 -14.81 -12.73
CA ILE A 104 12.98 -14.63 -14.19
C ILE A 104 11.60 -14.11 -14.65
N GLU A 105 10.51 -14.69 -14.14
CA GLU A 105 9.16 -14.23 -14.51
C GLU A 105 8.89 -12.80 -14.03
N LEU A 106 9.38 -12.42 -12.85
CA LEU A 106 9.31 -11.03 -12.39
C LEU A 106 10.08 -10.09 -13.33
N GLU A 107 11.31 -10.46 -13.72
CA GLU A 107 12.12 -9.63 -14.62
C GLU A 107 11.47 -9.51 -16.01
N ASN A 108 10.81 -10.56 -16.51
CA ASN A 108 10.04 -10.52 -17.75
C ASN A 108 8.88 -9.52 -17.65
N ILE A 109 8.14 -9.51 -16.53
CA ILE A 109 7.06 -8.55 -16.28
C ILE A 109 7.61 -7.11 -16.25
N ILE A 110 8.69 -6.88 -15.51
CA ILE A 110 9.35 -5.57 -15.41
C ILE A 110 9.83 -5.11 -16.79
N SER A 111 10.50 -5.99 -17.54
CA SER A 111 11.02 -5.71 -18.88
C SER A 111 9.88 -5.38 -19.86
N LYS A 112 8.73 -6.06 -19.75
CA LYS A 112 7.54 -5.79 -20.57
C LYS A 112 7.00 -4.38 -20.32
N HIS A 113 6.86 -3.96 -19.06
CA HIS A 113 6.40 -2.60 -18.74
C HIS A 113 7.41 -1.55 -19.22
N ARG A 114 8.70 -1.77 -18.98
CA ARG A 114 9.78 -0.88 -19.46
C ARG A 114 9.76 -0.72 -20.98
N ALA A 115 9.61 -1.81 -21.73
CA ALA A 115 9.58 -1.78 -23.20
C ALA A 115 8.39 -0.98 -23.77
N LYS A 116 7.34 -0.78 -22.98
CA LYS A 116 6.17 0.03 -23.36
C LYS A 116 6.17 1.43 -22.72
N GLU A 117 7.21 1.78 -21.97
CA GLU A 117 7.27 3.02 -21.19
C GLU A 117 6.08 3.16 -20.21
N GLU A 118 5.58 2.03 -19.70
CA GLU A 118 4.49 1.98 -18.73
C GLU A 118 5.02 2.17 -17.30
N THR A 119 4.26 2.91 -16.49
CA THR A 119 4.53 3.04 -15.05
C THR A 119 3.99 1.81 -14.32
N TYR A 120 4.80 1.24 -13.44
CA TYR A 120 4.40 0.13 -12.58
C TYR A 120 4.86 0.38 -11.15
N SER A 121 4.12 -0.17 -10.18
CA SER A 121 4.41 0.00 -8.76
C SER A 121 4.68 -1.32 -8.04
N TYR A 122 5.36 -1.20 -6.91
CA TYR A 122 5.36 -2.20 -5.86
C TYR A 122 4.60 -1.66 -4.65
N ASP A 123 3.50 -2.32 -4.33
CA ASP A 123 2.60 -1.95 -3.25
C ASP A 123 2.81 -2.89 -2.07
N TYR A 124 3.17 -2.36 -0.91
CA TYR A 124 3.62 -3.17 0.23
C TYR A 124 3.59 -2.40 1.55
N SER A 125 4.08 -3.04 2.62
CA SER A 125 4.06 -2.49 3.99
C SER A 125 2.64 -2.18 4.47
N TRP A 126 1.68 -3.06 4.13
CA TRP A 126 0.32 -2.98 4.61
C TRP A 126 0.26 -3.31 6.10
N ALA A 127 -0.11 -2.33 6.91
CA ALA A 127 -0.42 -2.51 8.32
C ALA A 127 -1.85 -2.02 8.65
N GLN A 128 -2.42 -2.63 9.69
CA GLN A 128 -3.71 -2.26 10.27
C GLN A 128 -3.53 -2.11 11.78
N ASP A 129 -4.20 -1.12 12.37
CA ASP A 129 -4.19 -0.89 13.81
C ASP A 129 -4.83 -2.11 14.52
N PRO A 130 -4.05 -2.89 15.30
CA PRO A 130 -4.57 -4.09 15.95
C PRO A 130 -5.63 -3.77 17.02
N HIS A 131 -5.55 -2.60 17.67
CA HIS A 131 -6.53 -2.16 18.65
C HIS A 131 -7.84 -1.79 18.00
N PHE A 132 -7.77 -1.13 16.83
CA PHE A 132 -8.96 -0.87 16.03
C PHE A 132 -9.63 -2.19 15.62
N MET A 133 -8.87 -3.17 15.14
CA MET A 133 -9.41 -4.43 14.62
C MET A 133 -10.01 -5.37 15.69
N LYS A 134 -9.57 -5.27 16.94
CA LYS A 134 -10.02 -6.14 18.04
C LYS A 134 -11.51 -5.96 18.37
N ASN A 135 -12.02 -4.74 18.26
CA ASN A 135 -13.36 -4.37 18.73
C ASN A 135 -14.39 -4.20 17.61
N ARG A 136 -14.05 -4.63 16.38
CA ARG A 136 -14.86 -4.42 15.18
C ARG A 136 -15.60 -5.68 14.77
N SER A 137 -16.82 -5.49 14.26
CA SER A 137 -17.65 -6.58 13.74
C SER A 137 -17.01 -7.20 12.50
N LEU A 138 -17.48 -8.37 12.07
CA LEU A 138 -17.02 -8.96 10.80
C LEU A 138 -17.33 -8.03 9.61
N GLU A 139 -18.49 -7.38 9.63
CA GLU A 139 -18.91 -6.43 8.61
C GLU A 139 -17.97 -5.23 8.51
N ASP A 140 -17.56 -4.65 9.65
CA ASP A 140 -16.58 -3.56 9.70
C ASP A 140 -15.23 -3.97 9.08
N LYS A 141 -14.80 -5.22 9.31
CA LYS A 141 -13.55 -5.75 8.77
C LYS A 141 -13.63 -5.95 7.26
N ILE A 142 -14.76 -6.47 6.76
CA ILE A 142 -15.02 -6.62 5.32
C ILE A 142 -15.07 -5.24 4.66
N GLN A 143 -15.77 -4.28 5.27
CA GLN A 143 -15.82 -2.90 4.77
C GLN A 143 -14.42 -2.28 4.66
N LEU A 144 -13.56 -2.47 5.67
CA LEU A 144 -12.19 -1.96 5.61
C LEU A 144 -11.36 -2.64 4.50
N GLN A 145 -11.55 -3.95 4.26
CA GLN A 145 -10.93 -4.64 3.12
C GLN A 145 -11.41 -4.06 1.79
N ASP A 146 -12.71 -3.83 1.62
CA ASP A 146 -13.25 -3.24 0.39
C ASP A 146 -12.74 -1.81 0.17
N ILE A 147 -12.62 -1.01 1.22
CA ILE A 147 -11.97 0.32 1.17
C ILE A 147 -10.50 0.20 0.77
N THR A 148 -9.80 -0.82 1.27
CA THR A 148 -8.39 -1.07 0.88
C THR A 148 -8.27 -1.43 -0.60
N MET A 149 -9.20 -2.24 -1.13
CA MET A 149 -9.26 -2.50 -2.57
C MET A 149 -9.50 -1.22 -3.37
N MET A 150 -10.46 -0.40 -2.92
CA MET A 150 -10.70 0.89 -3.55
C MET A 150 -9.45 1.76 -3.55
N LEU A 151 -8.68 1.84 -2.45
CA LEU A 151 -7.42 2.60 -2.43
C LEU A 151 -6.48 2.14 -3.54
N GLY A 152 -6.26 0.83 -3.66
CA GLY A 152 -5.37 0.28 -4.67
C GLY A 152 -5.84 0.59 -6.08
N VAL A 153 -7.12 0.34 -6.38
CA VAL A 153 -7.68 0.59 -7.71
C VAL A 153 -7.63 2.08 -8.05
N SER A 154 -8.20 2.93 -7.19
CA SER A 154 -8.31 4.37 -7.44
C SER A 154 -6.95 5.04 -7.54
N HIS A 155 -5.98 4.65 -6.70
CA HIS A 155 -4.60 5.13 -6.82
C HIS A 155 -4.00 4.81 -8.19
N HIS A 156 -4.09 3.56 -8.64
CA HIS A 156 -3.52 3.17 -9.93
C HIS A 156 -4.20 3.89 -11.11
N ARG A 157 -5.50 4.15 -11.01
CA ARG A 157 -6.25 4.89 -12.05
C ARG A 157 -5.86 6.37 -12.08
N ASP A 158 -5.91 7.06 -10.93
CA ASP A 158 -5.63 8.50 -10.84
C ASP A 158 -4.17 8.83 -11.17
N TYR A 159 -3.24 7.94 -10.80
CA TYR A 159 -1.80 8.14 -11.00
C TYR A 159 -1.28 7.49 -12.29
N ASN A 160 -2.19 6.93 -13.11
CA ASN A 160 -1.87 6.29 -14.38
C ASN A 160 -0.76 5.23 -14.23
N ILE A 161 -0.92 4.33 -13.26
CA ILE A 161 -0.03 3.18 -13.00
C ILE A 161 -0.63 1.95 -13.69
N GLN A 162 0.04 1.43 -14.71
CA GLN A 162 -0.48 0.33 -15.54
C GLN A 162 -0.27 -1.05 -14.93
N GLY A 163 0.71 -1.21 -14.03
CA GLY A 163 1.03 -2.49 -13.41
C GLY A 163 1.18 -2.38 -11.89
N MET A 164 0.54 -3.28 -11.17
CA MET A 164 0.73 -3.45 -9.72
C MET A 164 1.50 -4.73 -9.45
N ILE A 165 2.58 -4.66 -8.67
CA ILE A 165 3.29 -5.81 -8.11
C ILE A 165 3.14 -5.77 -6.60
N THR A 166 2.96 -6.91 -5.93
CA THR A 166 2.87 -6.97 -4.47
C THR A 166 3.24 -8.35 -3.93
N CYS A 167 3.36 -8.48 -2.61
CA CYS A 167 3.51 -9.74 -1.92
C CYS A 167 2.37 -9.96 -0.93
N GLY A 168 1.64 -11.07 -1.08
CA GLY A 168 0.58 -11.48 -0.15
C GLY A 168 1.08 -12.52 0.85
N ALA A 169 1.10 -12.17 2.13
CA ALA A 169 1.48 -13.10 3.20
C ALA A 169 0.38 -14.14 3.45
N VAL A 170 0.75 -15.42 3.43
CA VAL A 170 -0.17 -16.56 3.62
C VAL A 170 -0.71 -16.60 5.05
N LYS A 171 0.14 -16.27 6.04
CA LYS A 171 -0.20 -16.33 7.48
C LYS A 171 -1.46 -15.54 7.83
N VAL A 172 -1.61 -14.36 7.22
CA VAL A 172 -2.73 -13.42 7.46
C VAL A 172 -3.71 -13.36 6.29
N LYS A 173 -3.60 -14.31 5.35
CA LYS A 173 -4.51 -14.46 4.20
C LYS A 173 -4.54 -13.24 3.27
N THR A 174 -3.45 -12.48 3.21
CA THR A 174 -3.34 -11.33 2.29
C THR A 174 -3.20 -11.80 0.84
N ASP A 175 -2.66 -12.99 0.62
CA ASP A 175 -2.70 -13.70 -0.66
C ASP A 175 -4.13 -13.84 -1.21
N LEU A 176 -5.07 -14.33 -0.39
CA LEU A 176 -6.47 -14.48 -0.80
C LEU A 176 -7.15 -13.12 -1.10
N PHE A 177 -6.76 -12.08 -0.37
CA PHE A 177 -7.22 -10.72 -0.64
C PHE A 177 -6.77 -10.24 -2.03
N PHE A 178 -5.51 -10.46 -2.39
CA PHE A 178 -4.98 -10.04 -3.69
C PHE A 178 -5.56 -10.86 -4.85
N GLU A 179 -5.80 -12.16 -4.67
CA GLU A 179 -6.54 -12.97 -5.65
C GLU A 179 -7.95 -12.40 -5.89
N LYS A 180 -8.68 -12.06 -4.82
CA LYS A 180 -10.00 -11.43 -4.92
C LYS A 180 -9.95 -10.09 -5.64
N MET A 181 -8.88 -9.32 -5.44
CA MET A 181 -8.63 -8.06 -6.14
C MET A 181 -8.27 -8.25 -7.63
N GLY A 182 -8.04 -9.48 -8.07
CA GLY A 182 -7.76 -9.84 -9.47
C GLY A 182 -6.27 -10.00 -9.79
N LEU A 183 -5.41 -9.99 -8.79
CA LEU A 183 -3.99 -10.22 -8.99
C LEU A 183 -3.71 -11.70 -9.23
N ARG A 184 -2.67 -11.97 -10.01
CA ARG A 184 -2.23 -13.33 -10.36
C ARG A 184 -0.85 -13.57 -9.81
N HIS A 185 -0.59 -14.81 -9.41
CA HIS A 185 0.76 -15.25 -9.09
C HIS A 185 1.70 -14.97 -10.27
N VAL A 186 2.85 -14.35 -10.01
CA VAL A 186 3.86 -14.08 -11.03
C VAL A 186 4.36 -15.37 -11.69
N SER A 187 4.42 -16.46 -10.92
CA SER A 187 4.79 -17.78 -11.41
C SER A 187 4.14 -18.90 -10.59
N ARG A 188 4.26 -20.14 -11.07
CA ARG A 188 3.89 -21.34 -10.28
C ARG A 188 4.73 -21.54 -9.03
N THR A 189 5.91 -20.90 -8.98
CA THR A 189 6.86 -20.95 -7.85
C THR A 189 6.95 -19.57 -7.17
N SER A 190 5.82 -18.85 -7.19
CA SER A 190 5.67 -17.53 -6.57
C SER A 190 5.67 -17.55 -5.05
N LEU A 191 5.53 -18.73 -4.44
CA LEU A 191 5.58 -18.91 -3.00
C LEU A 191 7.03 -18.92 -2.54
N PHE A 192 7.39 -18.01 -1.63
CA PHE A 192 8.72 -17.95 -1.05
C PHE A 192 8.66 -17.51 0.41
N SER A 193 9.73 -17.83 1.13
CA SER A 193 9.92 -17.42 2.52
C SER A 193 10.53 -16.02 2.57
N GLN A 194 9.97 -15.13 3.39
CA GLN A 194 10.51 -13.78 3.57
C GLN A 194 11.31 -13.71 4.88
N ALA A 195 12.64 -13.65 4.77
CA ALA A 195 13.52 -13.55 5.94
C ALA A 195 13.20 -12.34 6.84
N GLU A 196 12.81 -11.21 6.22
CA GLU A 196 12.42 -9.97 6.92
C GLU A 196 11.12 -10.12 7.71
N LEU A 197 10.33 -11.17 7.44
CA LEU A 197 9.13 -11.55 8.16
C LEU A 197 9.34 -12.86 8.96
N ASN A 198 10.55 -13.11 9.48
CA ASN A 198 10.88 -14.34 10.21
C ASN A 198 10.51 -15.62 9.43
N ASP A 199 10.92 -15.65 8.17
CA ASP A 199 10.75 -16.77 7.24
C ASP A 199 9.29 -17.16 6.93
N HIS A 200 8.33 -16.28 7.24
CA HIS A 200 6.94 -16.49 6.88
C HIS A 200 6.74 -16.49 5.36
N LEU A 201 5.83 -17.35 4.90
CA LEU A 201 5.56 -17.57 3.48
C LEU A 201 4.69 -16.46 2.88
N SER A 202 5.02 -16.08 1.64
CA SER A 202 4.28 -15.12 0.86
C SER A 202 4.28 -15.47 -0.62
N HIS A 203 3.20 -15.12 -1.31
CA HIS A 203 3.10 -15.20 -2.77
C HIS A 203 3.46 -13.87 -3.41
N LEU A 204 4.22 -13.91 -4.51
CA LEU A 204 4.45 -12.77 -5.39
C LEU A 204 3.32 -12.65 -6.42
N PHE A 205 2.74 -11.46 -6.52
CA PHE A 205 1.59 -11.17 -7.37
C PHE A 205 1.88 -10.03 -8.37
N HIS A 206 1.18 -10.08 -9.51
CA HIS A 206 1.13 -9.01 -10.49
C HIS A 206 -0.28 -8.85 -11.07
N THR A 207 -0.64 -7.63 -11.46
CA THR A 207 -1.77 -7.39 -12.36
C THR A 207 -1.58 -6.16 -13.23
N GLU A 208 -2.16 -6.20 -14.44
CA GLU A 208 -2.40 -5.03 -15.32
C GLU A 208 -3.89 -4.61 -15.28
N LYS A 209 -4.75 -5.41 -14.64
CA LYS A 209 -6.20 -5.18 -14.60
C LYS A 209 -6.81 -5.77 -13.33
N PHE A 210 -7.51 -4.93 -12.58
CA PHE A 210 -8.24 -5.36 -11.40
C PHE A 210 -9.48 -6.20 -11.74
N SER A 211 -9.93 -7.02 -10.78
CA SER A 211 -11.15 -7.82 -10.93
C SER A 211 -12.38 -6.91 -11.02
N THR A 212 -13.47 -7.42 -11.62
CA THR A 212 -14.76 -6.71 -11.63
C THR A 212 -15.20 -6.34 -10.21
N TYR A 213 -15.01 -7.23 -9.25
CA TYR A 213 -15.33 -6.96 -7.85
C TYR A 213 -14.53 -5.78 -7.29
N ALA A 214 -13.23 -5.71 -7.56
CA ALA A 214 -12.39 -4.62 -7.10
C ALA A 214 -12.81 -3.28 -7.72
N GLU A 215 -13.14 -3.27 -9.02
CA GLU A 215 -13.68 -2.09 -9.72
C GLU A 215 -15.04 -1.65 -9.14
N GLU A 216 -15.92 -2.60 -8.80
CA GLU A 216 -17.19 -2.32 -8.11
C GLU A 216 -16.97 -1.69 -6.72
N GLN A 217 -16.00 -2.18 -5.95
CA GLN A 217 -15.65 -1.55 -4.66
C GLN A 217 -15.07 -0.15 -4.87
N ALA A 218 -14.21 0.03 -5.88
CA ALA A 218 -13.66 1.34 -6.20
C ALA A 218 -14.77 2.35 -6.52
N PHE A 219 -15.75 1.94 -7.33
CA PHE A 219 -16.93 2.76 -7.63
C PHE A 219 -17.78 3.03 -6.39
N LYS A 220 -18.07 1.99 -5.58
CA LYS A 220 -18.89 2.10 -4.36
C LYS A 220 -18.33 3.12 -3.36
N TYR A 221 -17.02 3.14 -3.18
CA TYR A 221 -16.36 4.05 -2.22
C TYR A 221 -15.70 5.27 -2.89
N ARG A 222 -16.05 5.59 -4.14
CA ARG A 222 -15.43 6.69 -4.92
C ARG A 222 -15.45 8.04 -4.19
N GLU A 223 -16.54 8.36 -3.50
CA GLU A 223 -16.68 9.66 -2.82
C GLU A 223 -15.66 9.80 -1.69
N LEU A 224 -15.28 8.70 -1.04
CA LEU A 224 -14.23 8.72 -0.01
C LEU A 224 -12.87 9.06 -0.61
N TRP A 225 -12.59 8.55 -1.81
CA TRP A 225 -11.36 8.82 -2.56
C TRP A 225 -11.30 10.23 -3.15
N GLU A 226 -12.40 10.70 -3.72
CA GLU A 226 -12.51 12.06 -4.28
C GLU A 226 -12.35 13.14 -3.21
N ASN A 227 -12.77 12.84 -1.97
CA ASN A 227 -12.63 13.72 -0.80
C ASN A 227 -11.35 13.48 0.01
N ARG A 228 -10.34 12.79 -0.55
CA ARG A 228 -9.06 12.57 0.13
C ARG A 228 -8.33 13.89 0.42
N ILE A 229 -7.52 13.87 1.48
CA ILE A 229 -6.49 14.88 1.73
C ILE A 229 -5.22 14.39 1.04
N GLU A 230 -4.64 15.21 0.17
CA GLU A 230 -3.47 14.84 -0.64
C GLU A 230 -2.34 15.83 -0.38
N PHE A 231 -1.18 15.31 0.00
CA PHE A 231 0.07 16.04 0.21
C PHE A 231 1.02 15.67 -0.94
N ARG A 232 1.09 16.55 -1.94
CA ARG A 232 1.87 16.34 -3.18
C ARG A 232 2.57 17.62 -3.61
N GLY A 233 3.87 17.55 -3.89
CA GLY A 233 4.69 18.68 -4.34
C GLY A 233 4.84 19.81 -3.31
N GLU A 234 5.40 20.96 -3.72
CA GLU A 234 5.65 22.13 -2.85
C GLU A 234 4.39 22.96 -2.49
N ASN A 235 3.19 22.60 -2.98
CA ASN A 235 2.00 23.47 -2.91
C ASN A 235 0.80 22.86 -2.15
N VAL A 236 0.98 22.55 -0.86
CA VAL A 236 -0.12 22.05 0.00
C VAL A 236 -0.98 23.17 0.61
N GLU A 237 -0.54 24.43 0.59
CA GLU A 237 -1.20 25.49 1.38
C GLU A 237 -2.65 25.81 0.98
N ARG A 238 -3.14 25.40 -0.20
CA ARG A 238 -4.46 25.81 -0.71
C ARG A 238 -5.69 25.01 -0.26
N LYS A 239 -5.55 23.83 0.36
CA LYS A 239 -6.73 23.00 0.76
C LYS A 239 -7.04 23.00 2.26
N LEU A 240 -6.07 23.30 3.13
CA LEU A 240 -6.26 23.25 4.58
C LEU A 240 -7.06 24.43 5.15
N GLU A 241 -7.12 25.57 4.45
CA GLU A 241 -7.95 26.71 4.88
C GLU A 241 -9.46 26.37 4.92
N LYS A 242 -9.92 25.46 4.05
CA LYS A 242 -11.34 25.04 4.04
C LYS A 242 -11.73 24.12 5.21
N LEU A 243 -10.77 23.45 5.84
CA LEU A 243 -11.01 22.56 6.99
C LEU A 243 -10.91 23.28 8.34
N LYS A 244 -10.37 24.50 8.38
CA LYS A 244 -10.36 25.34 9.60
C LYS A 244 -11.59 26.25 9.70
N THR A 245 -12.40 26.35 8.65
CA THR A 245 -13.57 27.24 8.57
C THR A 245 -14.91 26.50 8.49
N ALA A 246 -14.93 25.17 8.69
CA ALA A 246 -16.12 24.33 8.76
C ALA A 246 -16.19 23.65 10.13
#